data_AF-A0A2V5T030-F1
#
_entry.id   AF-A0A2V5T030-F1
#
_cell.length_a   1.000
_cell.length_b   1.000
_cell.length_c   1.000
_cell.angle_alpha   90.00
_cell.angle_beta   90.00
_cell.angle_gamma   90.00
#
_symmetry.space_group_name_H-M   'P 1'
#
loop_
_entity.id
_entity.type
_entity.pdbx_description
1 polymer ?
#
loop_
_entity_poly.entity_id
_entity_poly.type
_entity_poly.pdbx_seq_one_letter_code
_entity_poly.pdbx_strand_id
1 'polypeptide(L)'
;MTTLAAKSTFTYEDASGKKQAAEIVDKYYPKKIVQPFARDSKIDPKLRRAATIAQERAHAHSLSKCWHYVKEALVAAGVVRSRPTTLLAKEAGKELVNSYGFKKLPVSDPFQAPVGAVLVYGANSAAGHVEIRTEDGFVSDFRSKTPSRRPLIGVFAKT
;
A
#
# COMPACT_ATOMS: atom_id res chain seq x y z
N MET A 1 -37.65 -37.29 20.69
CA MET A 1 -36.89 -36.02 20.62
C MET A 1 -35.52 -36.24 21.22
N THR A 2 -34.45 -36.15 20.42
CA THR A 2 -33.08 -36.00 20.95
C THR A 2 -32.26 -35.24 19.93
N THR A 3 -32.12 -33.94 20.14
CA THR A 3 -31.28 -33.06 19.33
C THR A 3 -29.83 -33.29 19.75
N LEU A 4 -29.00 -33.84 18.87
CA LEU A 4 -27.55 -33.90 19.09
C LEU A 4 -26.98 -32.48 18.99
N ALA A 5 -26.51 -31.94 20.12
CA ALA A 5 -25.78 -30.68 20.13
C ALA A 5 -24.45 -30.85 19.36
N ALA A 6 -24.20 -30.00 18.37
CA ALA A 6 -22.97 -29.99 17.61
C ALA A 6 -21.78 -29.66 18.55
N LYS A 7 -20.74 -30.50 18.53
CA LYS A 7 -19.53 -30.32 19.35
C LYS A 7 -18.77 -29.08 18.86
N SER A 8 -18.55 -28.11 19.74
CA SER A 8 -17.92 -26.80 19.47
C SER A 8 -16.38 -26.80 19.55
N THR A 9 -15.73 -27.96 19.54
CA THR A 9 -14.29 -28.07 19.80
C THR A 9 -13.64 -29.17 18.95
N PHE A 10 -12.52 -28.84 18.32
CA PHE A 10 -11.66 -29.72 17.52
C PHE A 10 -10.46 -30.17 18.34
N THR A 11 -10.25 -31.48 18.48
CA THR A 11 -9.12 -32.03 19.23
C THR A 11 -8.01 -32.49 18.30
N TYR A 12 -6.76 -32.15 18.61
CA TYR A 12 -5.58 -32.56 17.85
C TYR A 12 -4.42 -32.94 18.78
N GLU A 13 -3.48 -33.75 18.30
CA GLU A 13 -2.21 -34.01 18.99
C GLU A 13 -1.15 -33.04 18.48
N ASP A 14 -0.48 -32.35 19.40
CA ASP A 14 0.63 -31.47 19.06
C ASP A 14 1.92 -32.26 18.76
N ALA A 15 2.96 -31.57 18.30
CA ALA A 15 4.23 -32.20 17.93
C ALA A 15 4.96 -32.90 19.10
N SER A 16 4.51 -32.67 20.34
CA SER A 16 5.00 -33.36 21.55
C SER A 16 4.16 -34.57 21.94
N GLY A 17 3.16 -34.94 21.13
CA GLY A 17 2.25 -36.06 21.39
C GLY A 17 1.17 -35.75 22.43
N LYS A 18 0.98 -34.49 22.81
CA LYS A 18 -0.02 -34.09 23.81
C LYS A 18 -1.32 -33.73 23.12
N LYS A 19 -2.44 -34.29 23.62
CA LYS A 19 -3.79 -33.97 23.14
C LYS A 19 -4.19 -32.57 23.56
N GLN A 20 -4.51 -31.74 22.58
CA GLN A 20 -5.01 -30.37 22.71
C GLN A 20 -6.41 -30.27 22.12
N ALA A 21 -7.13 -29.24 22.51
CA ALA A 21 -8.46 -28.94 21.97
C ALA A 21 -8.53 -27.45 21.62
N ALA A 22 -9.00 -27.14 20.41
CA ALA A 22 -9.24 -25.79 19.92
C ALA A 22 -10.73 -25.58 19.66
N GLU A 23 -11.29 -24.46 20.06
CA GLU A 23 -12.69 -24.13 19.77
C GLU A 23 -12.91 -23.94 18.26
N ILE A 24 -13.98 -24.54 17.74
CA ILE A 24 -14.41 -24.36 16.36
C ILE A 24 -15.27 -23.09 16.32
N VAL A 25 -14.76 -22.04 15.68
CA VAL A 25 -15.51 -20.80 15.46
C VAL A 25 -16.54 -21.04 14.36
N ASP A 26 -17.77 -21.43 14.74
CA ASP A 26 -18.87 -21.76 13.81
C ASP A 26 -19.51 -20.51 13.17
N LYS A 27 -19.43 -19.38 13.87
CA LYS A 27 -19.95 -18.09 13.45
C LYS A 27 -18.79 -17.15 13.22
N TYR A 28 -18.67 -16.70 11.98
CA TYR A 28 -17.85 -15.56 11.62
C TYR A 28 -18.21 -14.40 12.55
N TYR A 29 -17.41 -14.15 13.57
CA TYR A 29 -17.53 -12.98 14.41
C TYR A 29 -17.13 -11.81 13.52
N PRO A 30 -18.04 -10.90 13.13
CA PRO A 30 -17.64 -9.62 12.61
C PRO A 30 -17.17 -8.84 13.83
N LYS A 31 -16.06 -9.26 14.46
CA LYS A 31 -15.27 -8.34 15.27
C LYS A 31 -14.90 -7.27 14.28
N LYS A 32 -15.72 -6.21 14.34
CA LYS A 32 -15.63 -4.91 13.74
C LYS A 32 -14.27 -4.86 13.05
N ILE A 33 -14.25 -4.96 11.72
CA ILE A 33 -13.12 -4.41 10.99
C ILE A 33 -13.18 -2.94 11.36
N VAL A 34 -12.62 -2.58 12.51
CA VAL A 34 -12.42 -1.22 12.93
C VAL A 34 -11.44 -0.79 11.87
N GLN A 35 -11.91 -0.19 10.78
CA GLN A 35 -11.03 0.40 9.79
C GLN A 35 -10.26 1.47 10.54
N PRO A 36 -9.00 1.24 10.95
CA PRO A 36 -8.31 2.27 11.64
C PRO A 36 -7.44 2.94 10.56
N PHE A 37 -7.54 4.25 10.48
CA PHE A 37 -6.64 5.11 9.70
C PHE A 37 -7.07 5.42 8.25
N ALA A 38 -7.34 6.72 8.08
CA ALA A 38 -7.73 7.46 6.88
C ALA A 38 -9.07 7.05 6.23
N ARG A 39 -10.18 7.34 6.92
CA ARG A 39 -11.41 7.70 6.20
C ARG A 39 -11.17 9.03 5.46
N ASP A 40 -11.73 9.12 4.26
CA ASP A 40 -11.88 10.34 3.46
C ASP A 40 -10.70 10.82 2.63
N SER A 41 -10.20 9.93 1.77
CA SER A 41 -9.74 10.41 0.47
C SER A 41 -10.66 9.91 -0.62
N LYS A 42 -11.38 10.86 -1.24
CA LYS A 42 -12.07 10.68 -2.52
C LYS A 42 -11.01 10.51 -3.62
N ILE A 43 -10.19 9.49 -3.50
CA ILE A 43 -9.19 9.11 -4.49
C ILE A 43 -9.54 7.76 -5.08
N ASP A 44 -9.13 7.54 -6.32
CA ASP A 44 -9.40 6.33 -7.08
C ASP A 44 -8.99 5.08 -6.24
N PRO A 45 -9.91 4.16 -5.95
CA PRO A 45 -9.62 2.98 -5.13
C PRO A 45 -8.52 2.09 -5.74
N LYS A 46 -8.25 2.19 -7.04
CA LYS A 46 -7.13 1.49 -7.68
C LYS A 46 -5.78 1.96 -7.17
N LEU A 47 -5.66 3.18 -6.64
CA LEU A 47 -4.43 3.66 -6.02
C LEU A 47 -4.09 2.88 -4.74
N ARG A 48 -5.10 2.53 -3.95
CA ARG A 48 -4.91 1.63 -2.80
C ARG A 48 -4.45 0.26 -3.25
N ARG A 49 -5.06 -0.28 -4.32
CA ARG A 49 -4.60 -1.52 -4.95
C ARG A 49 -3.15 -1.44 -5.43
N ALA A 50 -2.74 -0.30 -6.01
CA ALA A 50 -1.35 -0.08 -6.40
C ALA A 50 -0.39 -0.11 -5.20
N ALA A 51 -0.77 0.48 -4.07
CA ALA A 51 0.00 0.39 -2.82
C ALA A 51 0.16 -1.08 -2.37
N THR A 52 -0.91 -1.87 -2.39
CA THR A 52 -0.86 -3.30 -2.05
C THR A 52 0.07 -4.07 -2.99
N ILE A 53 -0.05 -3.88 -4.31
CA ILE A 53 0.81 -4.55 -5.29
C ILE A 53 2.28 -4.15 -5.10
N ALA A 54 2.55 -2.87 -4.85
CA ALA A 54 3.91 -2.41 -4.56
C ALA A 54 4.44 -3.04 -3.26
N GLN A 55 3.62 -3.13 -2.21
CA GLN A 55 3.98 -3.80 -0.96
C GLN A 55 4.31 -5.28 -1.19
N GLU A 56 3.50 -6.01 -1.94
CA GLU A 56 3.71 -7.43 -2.25
C GLU A 56 4.99 -7.68 -3.05
N ARG A 57 5.38 -6.73 -3.91
CA ARG A 57 6.58 -6.80 -4.76
C ARG A 57 7.81 -6.15 -4.15
N ALA A 58 7.68 -5.56 -2.96
CA ALA A 58 8.76 -4.83 -2.32
C ALA A 58 9.86 -5.78 -1.85
N HIS A 59 11.10 -5.32 -2.00
CA HIS A 59 12.28 -6.02 -1.53
C HIS A 59 12.56 -5.72 -0.05
N ALA A 60 13.42 -6.53 0.56
CA ALA A 60 13.89 -6.30 1.92
C ALA A 60 14.68 -4.97 2.06
N HIS A 61 15.35 -4.55 0.99
CA HIS A 61 16.19 -3.36 0.95
C HIS A 61 16.04 -2.63 -0.40
N SER A 62 16.41 -1.35 -0.44
CA SER A 62 16.37 -0.55 -1.66
C SER A 62 17.26 -1.13 -2.77
N LEU A 63 16.73 -1.20 -3.98
CA LEU A 63 17.46 -1.55 -5.20
C LEU A 63 17.79 -0.32 -6.05
N SER A 64 17.57 0.89 -5.52
CA SER A 64 17.66 2.16 -6.27
C SER A 64 16.74 2.20 -7.50
N LYS A 65 15.64 1.43 -7.48
CA LYS A 65 14.66 1.31 -8.58
C LYS A 65 13.28 1.80 -8.18
N CYS A 66 13.17 2.64 -7.15
CA CYS A 66 11.90 3.18 -6.63
C CYS A 66 10.89 3.54 -7.73
N TRP A 67 11.24 4.43 -8.67
CA TRP A 67 10.31 4.86 -9.70
C TRP A 67 9.93 3.76 -10.68
N HIS A 68 10.85 2.83 -10.97
CA HIS A 68 10.55 1.67 -11.81
C HIS A 68 9.47 0.79 -11.18
N TYR A 69 9.57 0.48 -9.89
CA TYR A 69 8.59 -0.36 -9.17
C TYR A 69 7.24 0.33 -8.99
N VAL A 70 7.24 1.63 -8.68
CA VAL A 70 6.00 2.41 -8.58
C VAL A 70 5.25 2.43 -9.91
N LYS A 71 5.94 2.63 -11.05
CA LYS A 71 5.32 2.56 -12.38
C LYS A 71 4.63 1.22 -12.62
N GLU A 72 5.30 0.12 -12.29
CA GLU A 72 4.74 -1.22 -12.48
C GLU A 72 3.51 -1.46 -11.62
N ALA A 73 3.53 -1.01 -10.37
CA ALA A 73 2.38 -1.10 -9.48
C ALA A 73 1.18 -0.29 -9.99
N LEU A 74 1.41 0.93 -10.48
CA LEU A 74 0.37 1.78 -11.06
C LEU A 74 -0.26 1.16 -12.32
N VAL A 75 0.55 0.56 -13.18
CA VAL A 75 0.07 -0.17 -14.38
C VAL A 75 -0.69 -1.42 -13.98
N ALA A 76 -0.13 -2.25 -13.09
CA ALA A 76 -0.75 -3.51 -12.66
C ALA A 76 -2.08 -3.29 -11.93
N ALA A 77 -2.22 -2.17 -11.20
CA ALA A 77 -3.49 -1.79 -10.57
C ALA A 77 -4.51 -1.18 -11.55
N GLY A 78 -4.10 -0.87 -12.79
CA GLY A 78 -4.95 -0.21 -13.79
C GLY A 78 -5.26 1.25 -13.47
N VAL A 79 -4.41 1.91 -12.68
CA VAL A 79 -4.52 3.36 -12.38
C VAL A 79 -4.16 4.17 -13.61
N VAL A 80 -3.13 3.71 -14.33
CA VAL A 80 -2.63 4.26 -15.59
C VAL A 80 -2.78 3.24 -16.70
N ARG A 81 -3.11 3.70 -17.91
CA ARG A 81 -3.29 2.85 -19.09
C ARG A 81 -1.98 2.33 -19.69
N SER A 82 -0.87 3.01 -19.41
CA SER A 82 0.46 2.72 -19.94
C SER A 82 1.52 3.10 -18.93
N ARG A 83 2.71 2.52 -19.06
CA ARG A 83 3.83 2.78 -18.16
C ARG A 83 4.36 4.20 -18.34
N PRO A 84 4.45 5.02 -17.27
CA PRO A 84 5.13 6.31 -17.33
C PRO A 84 6.57 6.19 -17.85
N THR A 85 7.04 7.17 -18.61
CA THR A 85 8.29 7.12 -19.38
C THR A 85 9.44 7.90 -18.77
N THR A 86 9.17 8.89 -17.89
CA THR A 86 10.24 9.69 -17.25
C THR A 86 11.26 8.83 -16.54
N LEU A 87 12.55 9.11 -16.73
CA LEU A 87 13.61 8.31 -16.10
C LEU A 87 13.79 8.71 -14.62
N LEU A 88 13.72 10.01 -14.32
CA LEU A 88 14.03 10.51 -12.99
C LEU A 88 12.77 10.51 -12.11
N ALA A 89 12.92 10.00 -10.89
CA ALA A 89 11.89 10.00 -9.87
C ALA A 89 11.30 11.40 -9.61
N LYS A 90 12.15 12.44 -9.58
CA LYS A 90 11.72 13.84 -9.36
C LYS A 90 10.81 14.39 -10.46
N GLU A 91 10.81 13.79 -11.65
CA GLU A 91 9.97 14.21 -12.78
C GLU A 91 8.59 13.54 -12.77
N ALA A 92 8.42 12.47 -11.97
CA ALA A 92 7.20 11.68 -11.90
C ALA A 92 5.95 12.53 -11.69
N GLY A 93 6.00 13.49 -10.76
CA GLY A 93 4.83 14.33 -10.44
C GLY A 93 4.32 15.11 -11.65
N LYS A 94 5.23 15.70 -12.44
CA LYS A 94 4.89 16.46 -13.65
C LYS A 94 4.27 15.54 -14.71
N GLU A 95 4.86 14.36 -14.92
CA GLU A 95 4.33 13.39 -15.89
C GLU A 95 2.95 12.86 -15.48
N LEU A 96 2.78 12.49 -14.21
CA LEU A 96 1.51 11.95 -13.68
C LEU A 96 0.36 12.94 -13.88
N VAL A 97 0.61 14.23 -13.66
CA VAL A 97 -0.39 15.28 -13.87
C VAL A 97 -0.67 15.46 -15.36
N ASN A 98 0.37 15.65 -16.17
CA ASN A 98 0.21 16.03 -17.58
C ASN A 98 -0.37 14.90 -18.45
N SER A 99 -0.03 13.65 -18.16
CA SER A 99 -0.29 12.53 -19.07
C SER A 99 -1.25 11.47 -18.52
N TYR A 100 -1.45 11.44 -17.20
CA TYR A 100 -2.17 10.35 -16.52
C TYR A 100 -3.35 10.81 -15.67
N GLY A 101 -3.65 12.11 -15.67
CA GLY A 101 -4.83 12.68 -15.01
C GLY A 101 -4.74 12.72 -13.49
N PHE A 102 -3.52 12.66 -12.93
CA PHE A 102 -3.33 12.90 -11.50
C PHE A 102 -3.48 14.39 -11.19
N LYS A 103 -3.79 14.67 -9.93
CA LYS A 103 -3.80 16.02 -9.36
C LYS A 103 -2.78 16.07 -8.22
N LYS A 104 -2.08 17.20 -8.10
CA LYS A 104 -1.30 17.49 -6.90
C LYS A 104 -2.26 17.83 -5.76
N LEU A 105 -2.15 17.11 -4.66
CA LEU A 105 -2.97 17.35 -3.48
C LEU A 105 -2.36 18.48 -2.64
N PRO A 106 -3.17 19.28 -1.93
CA PRO A 106 -2.71 20.29 -0.98
C PRO A 106 -2.24 19.63 0.33
N VAL A 107 -1.33 18.66 0.23
CA VAL A 107 -0.77 17.91 1.35
C VAL A 107 0.74 18.12 1.37
N SER A 108 1.24 18.65 2.49
CA SER A 108 2.66 18.90 2.71
C SER A 108 3.31 17.87 3.63
N ASP A 109 2.54 17.24 4.53
CA ASP A 109 3.01 16.17 5.40
C ASP A 109 2.78 14.79 4.73
N PRO A 110 3.84 14.02 4.42
CA PRO A 110 3.72 12.67 3.89
C PRO A 110 2.82 11.74 4.69
N PHE A 111 2.76 11.87 6.02
CA PHE A 111 1.93 11.00 6.86
C PHE A 111 0.43 11.28 6.70
N GLN A 112 0.07 12.52 6.34
CA GLN A 112 -1.30 12.94 6.03
C GLN A 112 -1.71 12.64 4.58
N ALA A 113 -0.78 12.12 3.75
CA ALA A 113 -1.12 11.68 2.42
C ALA A 113 -2.14 10.53 2.49
N PRO A 114 -3.11 10.49 1.55
CA PRO A 114 -4.06 9.41 1.53
C PRO A 114 -3.43 8.10 1.05
N VAL A 115 -3.91 6.97 1.59
CA VAL A 115 -3.41 5.63 1.23
C VAL A 115 -3.58 5.39 -0.26
N GLY A 116 -2.49 5.07 -0.95
CA GLY A 116 -2.42 4.92 -2.40
C GLY A 116 -1.89 6.16 -3.14
N ALA A 117 -1.83 7.32 -2.49
CA ALA A 117 -1.23 8.49 -3.11
C ALA A 117 0.26 8.27 -3.41
N VAL A 118 0.71 8.87 -4.51
CA VAL A 118 2.10 8.83 -4.95
C VAL A 118 2.80 10.08 -4.42
N LEU A 119 3.87 9.89 -3.66
CA LEU A 119 4.69 10.96 -3.09
C LEU A 119 5.97 11.07 -3.89
N VAL A 120 6.30 12.28 -4.32
CA VAL A 120 7.48 12.55 -5.14
C VAL A 120 8.41 13.48 -4.38
N TYR A 121 9.67 13.10 -4.32
CA TYR A 121 10.72 13.81 -3.60
C TYR A 121 11.84 14.26 -4.54
N GLY A 122 12.34 15.46 -4.27
CA GLY A 122 13.46 16.04 -5.00
C GLY A 122 14.80 15.48 -4.56
N ALA A 123 15.83 15.87 -5.29
CA ALA A 123 17.23 15.76 -4.91
C ALA A 123 18.02 16.75 -5.77
N ASN A 124 19.17 17.21 -5.26
CA ASN A 124 20.02 18.16 -5.98
C ASN A 124 20.59 17.52 -7.26
N SER A 125 21.58 16.63 -7.11
CA SER A 125 22.30 15.98 -8.21
C SER A 125 21.96 14.49 -8.35
N ALA A 126 20.71 14.10 -8.07
CA ALA A 126 20.26 12.72 -8.15
C ALA A 126 18.86 12.58 -8.75
N ALA A 127 18.44 11.33 -8.99
CA ALA A 127 17.16 11.01 -9.61
C ALA A 127 15.93 11.46 -8.81
N GLY A 128 16.07 11.69 -7.49
CA GLY A 128 14.95 11.91 -6.57
C GLY A 128 14.46 10.59 -5.95
N HIS A 129 13.26 10.60 -5.39
CA HIS A 129 12.61 9.40 -4.86
C HIS A 129 11.10 9.44 -5.09
N VAL A 130 10.48 8.28 -5.29
CA VAL A 130 9.01 8.15 -5.34
C VAL A 130 8.59 6.97 -4.49
N GLU A 131 7.54 7.16 -3.70
CA GLU A 131 6.90 6.10 -2.93
C GLU A 131 5.37 6.25 -2.96
N ILE A 132 4.67 5.18 -2.63
CA ILE A 132 3.22 5.14 -2.48
C ILE A 132 2.92 5.07 -0.97
N ARG A 133 1.99 5.89 -0.48
CA ARG A 133 1.50 5.79 0.90
C ARG A 133 0.77 4.46 1.10
N THR A 134 1.19 3.65 2.06
CA THR A 134 0.47 2.44 2.49
C THR A 134 -0.38 2.76 3.71
N GLU A 135 -1.04 1.78 4.34
CA GLU A 135 -1.78 2.03 5.59
C GLU A 135 -0.81 2.41 6.73
N ASP A 136 0.28 1.65 6.84
CA ASP A 136 1.23 1.64 7.94
C ASP A 136 2.58 2.29 7.64
N GLY A 137 2.79 2.76 6.41
CA GLY A 137 4.03 3.40 6.00
C GLY A 137 4.04 3.82 4.54
N PHE A 138 5.15 3.50 3.86
CA PHE A 138 5.45 3.92 2.51
C PHE A 138 6.11 2.77 1.76
N VAL A 139 5.85 2.69 0.45
CA VAL A 139 6.43 1.64 -0.37
C VAL A 139 6.92 2.19 -1.70
N SER A 140 8.13 1.78 -2.07
CA SER A 140 8.72 2.06 -3.37
C SER A 140 9.19 0.75 -4.01
N ASP A 141 10.49 0.55 -4.18
CA ASP A 141 11.11 -0.75 -4.42
C ASP A 141 11.34 -1.55 -3.12
N PHE A 142 11.17 -0.91 -1.96
CA PHE A 142 11.20 -1.53 -0.63
C PHE A 142 10.14 -0.90 0.29
N ARG A 143 9.84 -1.54 1.42
CA ARG A 143 8.90 -1.03 2.44
C ARG A 143 9.63 -0.17 3.47
N SER A 144 8.99 0.92 3.89
CA SER A 144 9.50 1.79 4.96
C SER A 144 8.35 2.25 5.87
N LYS A 145 8.62 2.36 7.18
CA LYS A 145 7.67 2.95 8.14
C LYS A 145 7.66 4.48 8.09
N THR A 146 8.74 5.08 7.61
CA THR A 146 8.93 6.53 7.54
C THR A 146 9.13 6.98 6.10
N PRO A 147 8.64 8.16 5.71
CA PRO A 147 8.83 8.66 4.37
C PRO A 147 10.30 8.98 4.08
N SER A 148 10.61 9.17 2.81
CA SER A 148 11.92 9.69 2.41
C SER A 148 12.23 11.04 3.09
N ARG A 149 13.45 11.19 3.62
CA ARG A 149 13.97 12.43 4.24
C ARG A 149 14.25 13.57 3.24
N ARG A 150 14.15 13.29 1.95
CA ARG A 150 14.39 14.26 0.88
C ARG A 150 13.29 15.34 0.86
N PRO A 151 13.51 16.51 0.26
CA PRO A 151 12.46 17.52 0.11
C PRO A 151 11.26 16.97 -0.67
N LEU A 152 10.06 17.05 -0.10
CA LEU A 152 8.83 16.65 -0.76
C LEU A 152 8.49 17.66 -1.88
N ILE A 153 8.39 17.18 -3.12
CA ILE A 153 7.93 17.98 -4.26
C ILE A 153 6.39 18.02 -4.26
N GLY A 154 5.75 16.89 -3.95
CA GLY A 154 4.30 16.84 -3.86
C GLY A 154 3.73 15.45 -3.61
N VAL A 155 2.45 15.45 -3.24
CA VAL A 155 1.59 14.27 -3.13
C VAL A 155 0.61 14.28 -4.30
N PHE A 156 0.46 13.17 -5.00
CA PHE A 156 -0.31 13.07 -6.24
C PHE A 156 -1.32 11.92 -6.16
N ALA A 157 -2.55 12.18 -6.56
CA ALA A 157 -3.60 11.16 -6.64
C ALA A 157 -4.61 11.48 -7.75
N LYS A 158 -5.39 10.48 -8.14
CA LYS A 158 -6.59 10.61 -8.98
C LYS A 158 -7.80 10.64 -8.07
N THR A 159 -8.78 11.47 -8.41
CA THR A 159 -10.05 11.61 -7.68
C THR A 159 -11.19 11.00 -8.46
#